data_AF-G1T3G4-F1
#
_entry.id   AF-G1T3G4-F1
#
_cell.length_a   1.000
_cell.length_b   1.000
_cell.length_c   1.000
_cell.angle_alpha   90.00
_cell.angle_beta   90.00
_cell.angle_gamma   90.00
#
_symmetry.space_group_name_H-M   'P 1'
#
loop_
_entity.id
_entity.type
_entity.pdbx_description
1 polymer ?
#
loop_
_entity_poly.entity_id
_entity_poly.type
_entity_poly.pdbx_seq_one_letter_code
_entity_poly.pdbx_strand_id
1 'polypeptide(L)'
;LPKCTLHINFTLDREVNQLKQLINTLTRSIIKEEETAAELELKARVFHFGEYMGDEQDKLLESLNHKVLDVYHHCVGSQQEANLSTVQMLAIVEHQLNELLENLERVPQSKVEQVEKAKEKERRLRLREETVRLQKQLQEERLQRAQARAQAEIKKKRGRKLLCRSQPPTVKTKGTPKQKQAENDEDDEMLFFFT
;
A
#
# COMPACT_ATOMS: atom_id res chain seq x y z
N LEU A 1 -53.03 -18.86 -88.83
CA LEU A 1 -52.55 -19.76 -87.75
C LEU A 1 -51.01 -19.87 -87.64
N PRO A 2 -50.21 -20.15 -88.69
CA PRO A 2 -48.76 -20.41 -88.52
C PRO A 2 -47.90 -19.18 -88.15
N LYS A 3 -48.33 -17.98 -88.52
CA LYS A 3 -47.62 -16.72 -88.18
C LYS A 3 -47.70 -16.36 -86.70
N CYS A 4 -48.81 -16.73 -86.03
CA CYS A 4 -48.99 -16.47 -84.59
C CYS A 4 -48.12 -17.41 -83.75
N THR A 5 -48.03 -18.69 -84.12
CA THR A 5 -47.16 -19.66 -83.45
C THR A 5 -45.68 -19.30 -83.60
N LEU A 6 -45.24 -18.80 -84.76
CA LEU A 6 -43.85 -18.38 -84.94
C LEU A 6 -43.49 -17.17 -84.06
N HIS A 7 -44.40 -16.19 -83.94
CA HIS A 7 -44.22 -15.02 -83.08
C HIS A 7 -44.14 -15.42 -81.60
N ILE A 8 -45.00 -16.34 -81.15
CA ILE A 8 -44.99 -16.87 -79.78
C ILE A 8 -43.68 -17.60 -79.47
N ASN A 9 -43.16 -18.42 -80.39
CA ASN A 9 -41.87 -19.08 -80.21
C ASN A 9 -40.72 -18.06 -80.12
N PHE A 10 -40.73 -17.02 -80.95
CA PHE A 10 -39.72 -15.96 -80.91
C PHE A 10 -39.76 -15.16 -79.59
N THR A 11 -40.94 -14.86 -79.05
CA THR A 11 -41.08 -14.19 -77.75
C THR A 11 -40.61 -15.08 -76.61
N LEU A 12 -40.95 -16.38 -76.64
CA LEU A 12 -40.48 -17.34 -75.64
C LEU A 12 -38.95 -17.53 -75.70
N ASP A 13 -38.37 -17.62 -76.89
CA ASP A 13 -36.91 -17.71 -77.05
C ASP A 13 -36.20 -16.45 -76.53
N ARG A 14 -36.80 -15.27 -76.73
CA ARG A 14 -36.30 -14.02 -76.17
C ARG A 14 -36.34 -14.03 -74.63
N GLU A 15 -37.44 -14.45 -74.04
CA GLU A 15 -37.60 -14.55 -72.59
C GLU A 15 -36.63 -15.58 -71.99
N VAL A 16 -36.49 -16.75 -72.62
CA VAL A 16 -35.51 -17.77 -72.23
C VAL A 16 -34.08 -17.24 -72.29
N ASN A 17 -33.74 -16.47 -73.34
CA ASN A 17 -32.42 -15.86 -73.46
C ASN A 17 -32.20 -14.76 -72.42
N GLN A 18 -33.22 -13.97 -72.08
CA GLN A 18 -33.17 -12.98 -71.00
C GLN A 18 -32.99 -13.64 -69.64
N LEU A 19 -33.71 -14.74 -69.36
CA LEU A 19 -33.56 -15.51 -68.13
C LEU A 19 -32.15 -16.13 -68.02
N LYS A 20 -31.60 -16.67 -69.11
CA LYS A 20 -30.22 -17.17 -69.15
C LYS A 20 -29.20 -16.06 -68.83
N GLN A 21 -29.40 -14.86 -69.38
CA GLN A 21 -28.54 -13.71 -69.09
C GLN A 21 -28.62 -13.28 -67.62
N LEU A 22 -29.84 -13.27 -67.05
CA LEU A 22 -30.06 -12.94 -65.65
C LEU A 22 -29.40 -13.98 -64.72
N ILE A 23 -29.58 -15.27 -65.02
CA ILE A 23 -28.91 -16.36 -64.30
C ILE A 23 -27.39 -16.16 -64.33
N ASN A 24 -26.80 -15.97 -65.51
CA ASN A 24 -25.35 -15.75 -65.64
C ASN A 24 -24.85 -14.53 -64.86
N THR A 25 -25.65 -13.46 -64.79
CA THR A 25 -25.31 -12.25 -64.04
C THR A 25 -25.35 -12.52 -62.54
N LEU A 26 -26.40 -13.20 -62.05
CA LEU A 26 -26.52 -13.58 -60.65
C LEU A 26 -25.42 -14.55 -60.24
N THR A 27 -25.11 -15.57 -61.04
CA THR A 27 -24.02 -16.51 -60.76
C THR A 27 -22.67 -15.78 -60.63
N ARG A 28 -22.39 -14.81 -61.50
CA ARG A 28 -21.18 -13.98 -61.38
C ARG A 28 -21.18 -13.11 -60.12
N SER A 29 -22.35 -12.60 -59.72
CA SER A 29 -22.48 -11.83 -58.48
C SER A 29 -22.26 -12.69 -57.24
N ILE A 30 -22.80 -13.91 -57.23
CA ILE A 30 -22.62 -14.87 -56.14
C ILE A 30 -21.13 -15.19 -55.99
N ILE A 31 -20.44 -15.53 -57.08
CA ILE A 31 -19.01 -15.85 -57.03
C ILE A 31 -18.19 -14.67 -56.48
N LYS A 32 -18.48 -13.44 -56.92
CA LYS A 32 -17.80 -12.25 -56.40
C LYS A 32 -18.07 -12.04 -54.91
N GLU A 33 -19.31 -12.21 -54.47
CA GLU A 33 -19.67 -12.06 -53.07
C GLU A 33 -18.96 -13.13 -52.22
N GLU A 34 -18.94 -14.38 -52.69
CA GLU A 34 -18.22 -15.49 -52.05
C GLU A 34 -16.71 -15.24 -51.97
N GLU A 35 -16.08 -14.70 -53.03
CA GLU A 35 -14.68 -14.28 -53.04
C GLU A 35 -14.42 -13.18 -52.00
N THR A 36 -15.29 -12.15 -51.95
CA THR A 36 -15.15 -11.07 -50.95
C THR A 36 -15.37 -11.56 -49.52
N ALA A 37 -16.32 -12.46 -49.30
CA ALA A 37 -16.57 -13.08 -48.01
C ALA A 37 -15.36 -13.89 -47.55
N ALA A 38 -14.76 -14.70 -48.44
CA ALA A 38 -13.55 -15.46 -48.15
C ALA A 38 -12.35 -14.54 -47.88
N GLU A 39 -12.20 -13.44 -48.62
CA GLU A 39 -11.13 -12.46 -48.39
C GLU A 39 -11.29 -11.77 -47.02
N LEU A 40 -12.51 -11.37 -46.67
CA LEU A 40 -12.81 -10.76 -45.37
C LEU A 40 -12.63 -11.74 -44.22
N GLU A 41 -13.04 -13.00 -44.40
CA GLU A 41 -12.81 -14.05 -43.41
C GLU A 41 -11.32 -14.31 -43.21
N LEU A 42 -10.53 -14.36 -44.29
CA LEU A 42 -9.09 -14.48 -44.21
C LEU A 42 -8.47 -13.27 -43.50
N LYS A 43 -8.87 -12.04 -43.86
CA LYS A 43 -8.41 -10.82 -43.20
C LYS A 43 -8.73 -10.89 -41.71
N ALA A 44 -9.97 -11.19 -41.35
CA ALA A 44 -10.37 -11.39 -39.97
C ALA A 44 -9.47 -12.42 -39.32
N ARG A 45 -9.37 -13.65 -39.86
CA ARG A 45 -8.53 -14.71 -39.28
C ARG A 45 -7.07 -14.31 -39.14
N VAL A 46 -6.48 -13.57 -40.08
CA VAL A 46 -5.10 -13.05 -40.02
C VAL A 46 -4.97 -11.98 -38.94
N PHE A 47 -5.93 -11.05 -38.82
CA PHE A 47 -5.99 -10.10 -37.69
C PHE A 47 -6.25 -10.80 -36.35
N HIS A 48 -6.92 -11.96 -36.33
CA HIS A 48 -7.18 -12.79 -35.15
C HIS A 48 -6.04 -13.79 -34.85
N PHE A 49 -5.08 -14.00 -35.76
CA PHE A 49 -3.98 -14.97 -35.59
C PHE A 49 -2.93 -14.52 -34.56
N GLY A 50 -2.93 -13.22 -34.21
CA GLY A 50 -2.34 -12.73 -32.97
C GLY A 50 -3.48 -12.30 -32.08
N GLU A 51 -4.10 -13.26 -31.39
CA GLU A 51 -5.09 -13.08 -30.30
C GLU A 51 -5.52 -11.62 -30.15
N TYR A 52 -6.55 -11.20 -30.91
CA TYR A 52 -7.14 -9.89 -30.68
C TYR A 52 -7.86 -9.98 -29.33
N MET A 53 -7.10 -9.69 -28.28
CA MET A 53 -7.54 -9.67 -26.90
C MET A 53 -8.35 -8.40 -26.63
N GLY A 54 -9.31 -8.06 -27.50
CA GLY A 54 -10.14 -6.86 -27.36
C GLY A 54 -10.81 -6.83 -25.99
N ASP A 55 -11.36 -7.96 -25.55
CA ASP A 55 -11.96 -8.10 -24.23
C ASP A 55 -10.95 -7.90 -23.08
N GLU A 56 -9.69 -8.32 -23.23
CA GLU A 56 -8.68 -8.09 -22.19
C GLU A 56 -8.16 -6.66 -22.21
N GLN A 57 -8.04 -6.06 -23.39
CA GLN A 57 -7.68 -4.67 -23.59
C GLN A 57 -8.76 -3.74 -23.02
N ASP A 58 -10.03 -4.06 -23.23
CA ASP A 58 -11.17 -3.32 -22.67
C ASP A 58 -11.20 -3.41 -21.15
N LYS A 59 -10.97 -4.61 -20.58
CA LYS A 59 -10.81 -4.79 -19.12
C LYS A 59 -9.63 -3.98 -18.57
N LEU A 60 -8.52 -3.92 -19.30
CA LEU A 60 -7.36 -3.13 -18.91
C LEU A 60 -7.67 -1.63 -18.95
N LEU A 61 -8.36 -1.16 -19.98
CA LEU A 61 -8.79 0.23 -20.11
C LEU A 61 -9.78 0.62 -19.01
N GLU A 62 -10.71 -0.26 -18.67
CA GLU A 62 -11.64 -0.05 -17.56
C GLU A 62 -10.90 0.02 -16.22
N SER A 63 -9.96 -0.90 -15.97
CA SER A 63 -9.11 -0.88 -14.77
C SER A 63 -8.29 0.42 -14.66
N LEU A 64 -7.73 0.89 -15.78
CA LEU A 64 -7.01 2.15 -15.84
C LEU A 64 -7.93 3.33 -15.53
N ASN A 65 -9.11 3.37 -16.13
CA ASN A 65 -10.08 4.43 -15.89
C ASN A 65 -10.50 4.51 -14.42
N HIS A 66 -10.73 3.36 -13.77
CA HIS A 66 -11.00 3.31 -12.33
C HIS A 66 -9.85 3.88 -11.49
N LYS A 67 -8.59 3.50 -11.79
CA LYS A 67 -7.43 4.06 -11.09
C LYS A 67 -7.28 5.56 -11.29
N VAL A 68 -7.55 6.05 -12.49
CA VAL A 68 -7.50 7.49 -12.80
C VAL A 68 -8.59 8.23 -12.03
N LEU A 69 -9.79 7.68 -11.95
CA LEU A 69 -10.89 8.21 -11.13
C LEU A 69 -10.52 8.27 -9.65
N ASP A 70 -9.91 7.21 -9.11
CA ASP A 70 -9.45 7.19 -7.72
C ASP A 70 -8.45 8.33 -7.45
N VAL A 71 -7.42 8.48 -8.30
CA VAL A 71 -6.44 9.55 -8.17
C VAL A 71 -7.10 10.93 -8.28
N TYR A 72 -7.99 11.10 -9.26
CA TYR A 72 -8.73 12.34 -9.45
C TYR A 72 -9.53 12.72 -8.20
N HIS A 73 -10.25 11.78 -7.58
CA HIS A 73 -11.00 12.03 -6.34
C HIS A 73 -10.11 12.43 -5.17
N HIS A 74 -8.93 11.81 -5.02
CA HIS A 74 -7.99 12.15 -3.95
C HIS A 74 -7.34 13.53 -4.14
N CYS A 75 -7.08 13.93 -5.40
CA CYS A 75 -6.44 15.21 -5.71
C CYS A 75 -7.44 16.39 -5.74
N VAL A 76 -8.60 16.20 -6.38
CA VAL A 76 -9.55 17.27 -6.71
C VAL A 76 -10.76 17.30 -5.76
N GLY A 77 -11.10 16.16 -5.15
CA GLY A 77 -12.33 15.97 -4.36
C GLY A 77 -13.52 15.47 -5.19
N SER A 78 -14.58 15.07 -4.52
CA SER A 78 -15.75 14.39 -5.10
C SER A 78 -16.82 15.32 -5.71
N GLN A 79 -16.57 16.62 -5.83
CA GLN A 79 -17.61 17.59 -6.24
C GLN A 79 -17.79 17.77 -7.76
N GLN A 80 -16.91 17.21 -8.59
CA GLN A 80 -16.97 17.31 -10.05
C GLN A 80 -17.35 15.96 -10.68
N GLU A 81 -18.58 15.50 -10.46
CA GLU A 81 -19.16 14.32 -11.12
C GLU A 81 -19.71 14.64 -12.53
N ALA A 82 -19.04 15.52 -13.28
CA ALA A 82 -19.33 15.63 -14.70
C ALA A 82 -18.75 14.40 -15.42
N ASN A 83 -19.38 13.95 -16.50
CA ASN A 83 -18.89 12.85 -17.36
C ASN A 83 -17.55 13.23 -18.04
N LEU A 84 -16.48 13.31 -17.26
CA LEU A 84 -15.15 13.65 -17.72
C LEU A 84 -14.53 12.42 -18.37
N SER A 85 -13.90 12.64 -19.52
CA SER A 85 -13.03 11.64 -20.13
C SER A 85 -11.79 11.43 -19.27
N THR A 86 -11.20 10.23 -19.31
CA THR A 86 -9.94 9.89 -18.62
C THR A 86 -8.84 10.91 -18.91
N VAL A 87 -8.73 11.39 -20.16
CA VAL A 87 -7.74 12.40 -20.55
C VAL A 87 -8.00 13.75 -19.88
N GLN A 88 -9.28 14.14 -19.75
CA GLN A 88 -9.65 15.38 -19.08
C GLN A 88 -9.36 15.32 -17.58
N MET A 89 -9.63 14.17 -16.93
CA MET A 89 -9.25 13.95 -15.54
C MET A 89 -7.74 14.10 -15.33
N LEU A 90 -6.93 13.47 -16.18
CA LEU A 90 -5.47 13.55 -16.12
C LEU A 90 -4.97 14.99 -16.30
N ALA A 91 -5.53 15.75 -17.25
CA ALA A 91 -5.16 17.14 -17.46
C ALA A 91 -5.46 18.02 -16.24
N ILE A 92 -6.58 17.77 -15.55
CA ILE A 92 -6.92 18.49 -14.31
C ILE A 92 -5.92 18.12 -13.20
N VAL A 93 -5.61 16.84 -13.03
CA VAL A 93 -4.62 16.38 -12.04
C VAL A 93 -3.25 16.99 -12.29
N GLU A 94 -2.80 16.99 -13.55
CA GLU A 94 -1.54 17.61 -13.95
C GLU A 94 -1.52 19.11 -13.65
N HIS A 95 -2.60 19.82 -13.97
CA HIS A 95 -2.71 21.24 -13.64
C HIS A 95 -2.64 21.49 -12.13
N GLN A 96 -3.37 20.73 -11.32
CA GLN A 96 -3.30 20.85 -9.86
C GLN A 96 -1.90 20.57 -9.31
N LEU A 97 -1.22 19.56 -9.84
CA LEU A 97 0.16 19.24 -9.46
C LEU A 97 1.10 20.42 -9.77
N ASN A 98 0.98 21.01 -10.95
CA ASN A 98 1.78 22.18 -11.33
C ASN A 98 1.50 23.38 -10.42
N GLU A 99 0.24 23.68 -10.14
CA GLU A 99 -0.15 24.76 -9.21
C GLU A 99 0.44 24.54 -7.81
N LEU A 100 0.41 23.30 -7.29
CA LEU A 100 1.00 22.97 -5.99
C LEU A 100 2.52 23.14 -5.99
N LEU A 101 3.19 22.75 -7.07
CA LEU A 101 4.64 22.93 -7.22
C LEU A 101 5.01 24.41 -7.29
N GLU A 102 4.29 25.21 -8.07
CA GLU A 102 4.51 26.66 -8.12
C GLU A 102 4.28 27.31 -6.75
N ASN A 103 3.23 26.91 -6.05
CA ASN A 103 2.94 27.42 -4.71
C ASN A 103 4.05 27.06 -3.72
N LEU A 104 4.63 25.85 -3.84
CA LEU A 104 5.74 25.40 -3.03
C LEU A 104 7.01 26.22 -3.28
N GLU A 105 7.33 26.52 -4.54
CA GLU A 105 8.48 27.36 -4.91
C GLU A 105 8.30 28.82 -4.45
N ARG A 106 7.07 29.33 -4.47
CA ARG A 106 6.74 30.71 -4.07
C ARG A 106 6.62 30.90 -2.56
N VAL A 107 6.73 29.84 -1.74
CA VAL A 107 6.59 29.99 -0.28
C VAL A 107 7.66 30.95 0.25
N PRO A 108 7.27 32.06 0.91
CA PRO A 108 8.24 33.02 1.42
C PRO A 108 9.04 32.40 2.57
N GLN A 109 10.37 32.49 2.51
CA GLN A 109 11.30 31.95 3.51
C GLN A 109 10.97 32.42 4.94
N SER A 110 10.48 33.65 5.11
CA SER A 110 10.06 34.17 6.42
C SER A 110 8.96 33.32 7.08
N LYS A 111 7.99 32.79 6.32
CA LYS A 111 6.95 31.91 6.87
C LYS A 111 7.53 30.56 7.26
N VAL A 112 8.43 30.00 6.46
CA VAL A 112 9.12 28.73 6.76
C VAL A 112 9.88 28.85 8.06
N GLU A 113 10.70 29.89 8.22
CA GLU A 113 11.46 30.12 9.45
C GLU A 113 10.56 30.29 10.68
N GLN A 114 9.42 30.99 10.54
CA GLN A 114 8.47 31.14 11.65
C GLN A 114 7.90 29.79 12.08
N VAL A 115 7.51 28.94 11.13
CA VAL A 115 7.00 27.59 11.39
C VAL A 115 8.08 26.72 12.03
N GLU A 116 9.32 26.76 11.53
CA GLU A 116 10.46 26.03 12.11
C GLU A 116 10.77 26.48 13.53
N LYS A 117 10.83 27.80 13.77
CA LYS A 117 11.03 28.39 15.11
C LYS A 117 9.91 27.99 16.06
N ALA A 118 8.66 27.95 15.60
CA ALA A 118 7.53 27.50 16.41
C ALA A 118 7.64 26.01 16.76
N LYS A 119 7.96 25.15 15.77
CA LYS A 119 8.14 23.71 15.94
C LYS A 119 9.29 23.39 16.91
N GLU A 120 10.43 24.07 16.78
CA GLU A 120 11.56 23.89 17.70
C GLU A 120 11.24 24.42 19.11
N LYS A 121 10.52 25.54 19.21
CA LYS A 121 10.06 26.05 20.51
C LYS A 121 9.15 25.06 21.22
N GLU A 122 8.20 24.46 20.49
CA GLU A 122 7.31 23.43 21.02
C GLU A 122 8.10 22.18 21.46
N ARG A 123 8.98 21.67 20.61
CA ARG A 123 9.87 20.54 20.94
C ARG A 123 10.65 20.79 22.22
N ARG A 124 11.25 21.97 22.35
CA ARG A 124 12.01 22.38 23.54
C ARG A 124 11.14 22.48 24.79
N LEU A 125 9.91 22.97 24.65
CA LEU A 125 8.97 23.05 25.77
C LEU A 125 8.59 21.65 26.26
N ARG A 126 8.22 20.74 25.34
CA ARG A 126 7.90 19.34 25.68
C ARG A 126 9.04 18.65 26.43
N LEU A 127 10.28 18.81 25.97
CA LEU A 127 11.45 18.23 26.65
C LEU A 127 11.66 18.81 28.07
N ARG A 128 11.41 20.11 28.25
CA ARG A 128 11.48 20.75 29.58
C ARG A 128 10.38 20.25 30.51
N GLU A 129 9.16 20.10 30.00
CA GLU A 129 8.04 19.57 30.78
C GLU A 129 8.30 18.12 31.20
N GLU A 130 8.84 17.29 30.31
CA GLU A 130 9.21 15.90 30.62
C GLU A 130 10.30 15.82 31.69
N THR A 131 11.35 16.64 31.58
CA THR A 131 12.44 16.67 32.58
C THR A 131 11.95 17.15 33.95
N VAL A 132 11.15 18.21 33.99
CA VAL A 132 10.53 18.71 35.24
C VAL A 132 9.59 17.67 35.83
N ARG A 133 8.79 16.99 35.00
CA ARG A 133 7.88 15.92 35.44
C ARG A 133 8.65 14.78 36.09
N LEU A 134 9.74 14.33 35.46
CA LEU A 134 10.58 13.25 36.00
C LEU A 134 11.24 13.65 37.32
N GLN A 135 11.77 14.88 37.41
CA GLN A 135 12.34 15.39 38.66
C GLN A 135 11.30 15.46 39.79
N LYS A 136 10.08 15.92 39.49
CA LYS A 136 8.98 15.98 40.44
C LYS A 136 8.59 14.59 40.94
N GLN A 137 8.50 13.60 40.05
CA GLN A 137 8.22 12.21 40.42
C GLN A 137 9.30 11.63 41.34
N LEU A 138 10.58 11.86 41.02
CA LEU A 138 11.69 11.41 41.86
C LEU A 138 11.67 12.08 43.25
N GLN A 139 11.36 13.38 43.30
CA GLN A 139 11.24 14.11 44.56
C GLN A 139 10.06 13.61 45.40
N GLU A 140 8.92 13.35 44.76
CA GLU A 140 7.74 12.79 45.40
C GLU A 140 8.01 11.39 45.96
N GLU A 141 8.67 10.52 45.20
CA GLU A 141 9.07 9.17 45.66
C GLU A 141 9.99 9.26 46.89
N ARG A 142 10.97 10.19 46.89
CA ARG A 142 11.85 10.42 48.04
C ARG A 142 11.06 10.85 49.27
N LEU A 143 10.12 11.79 49.11
CA LEU A 143 9.28 12.28 50.19
C LEU A 143 8.38 11.16 50.74
N GLN A 144 7.72 10.39 49.86
CA GLN A 144 6.90 9.24 50.23
C GLN A 144 7.71 8.19 50.98
N ARG A 145 8.94 7.87 50.52
CA ARG A 145 9.84 6.92 51.20
C ARG A 145 10.26 7.42 52.58
N ALA A 146 10.55 8.72 52.73
CA ALA A 146 10.88 9.31 54.03
C ALA A 146 9.68 9.29 54.99
N GLN A 147 8.49 9.63 54.51
CA GLN A 147 7.24 9.56 55.28
C GLN A 147 6.93 8.13 55.72
N ALA A 148 7.04 7.15 54.83
CA ALA A 148 6.85 5.74 55.15
C ALA A 148 7.83 5.26 56.23
N ARG A 149 9.11 5.68 56.18
CA ARG A 149 10.09 5.39 57.24
C ARG A 149 9.71 6.03 58.58
N ALA A 150 9.17 7.25 58.58
CA ALA A 150 8.75 7.94 59.79
C ALA A 150 7.47 7.35 60.42
N GLN A 151 6.54 6.87 59.59
CA GLN A 151 5.30 6.22 60.03
C GLN A 151 5.48 4.75 60.39
N ALA A 152 6.56 4.10 59.91
CA ALA A 152 6.84 2.71 60.22
C ALA A 152 6.94 2.49 61.73
N GLU A 153 6.28 1.43 62.22
CA GLU A 153 6.25 1.12 63.64
C GLU A 153 7.68 0.91 64.17
N ILE A 154 8.07 1.74 65.13
CA ILE A 154 9.39 1.64 65.78
C ILE A 154 9.37 0.39 66.67
N LYS A 155 9.90 -0.73 66.15
CA LYS A 155 10.12 -1.94 66.93
C LYS A 155 11.17 -1.67 68.01
N LYS A 156 10.72 -1.37 69.22
CA LYS A 156 11.58 -1.18 70.40
C LYS A 156 12.34 -2.48 70.66
N LYS A 157 13.66 -2.47 70.42
CA LYS A 157 14.51 -3.60 70.80
C LYS A 157 14.60 -3.63 72.33
N ARG A 158 14.29 -4.78 72.94
CA ARG A 158 14.52 -4.98 74.37
C ARG A 158 16.01 -5.27 74.59
N GLY A 159 16.68 -4.45 75.40
CA GLY A 159 18.07 -4.64 75.78
C GLY A 159 19.10 -4.24 74.71
N ARG A 160 20.39 -4.29 75.08
CA ARG A 160 21.50 -4.03 74.16
C ARG A 160 21.67 -5.23 73.22
N LYS A 161 21.86 -4.98 71.93
CA LYS A 161 22.22 -6.03 70.97
C LYS A 161 23.57 -6.62 71.41
N LEU A 162 23.64 -7.94 71.60
CA LEU A 162 24.92 -8.60 71.85
C LEU A 162 25.81 -8.36 70.62
N LEU A 163 26.93 -7.66 70.82
CA LEU A 163 27.99 -7.63 69.82
C LEU A 163 28.68 -8.99 69.87
N CYS A 164 28.74 -9.67 68.73
CA CYS A 164 29.60 -10.84 68.59
C CYS A 164 31.04 -10.37 68.84
N ARG A 165 31.67 -10.95 69.85
CA ARG A 165 33.11 -10.82 70.05
C ARG A 165 33.80 -11.71 69.02
N SER A 166 35.06 -11.42 68.73
CA SER A 166 35.92 -12.36 68.00
C SER A 166 35.76 -13.76 68.58
N GLN A 167 35.51 -14.76 67.74
CA GLN A 167 35.45 -16.14 68.21
C GLN A 167 36.79 -16.49 68.84
N PRO A 168 36.80 -17.09 70.05
CA PRO A 168 38.02 -17.66 70.60
C PRO A 168 38.65 -18.62 69.58
N PRO A 169 39.99 -18.66 69.46
CA PRO A 169 40.66 -19.61 68.57
C PRO A 169 40.14 -21.02 68.86
N THR A 170 39.57 -21.67 67.85
CA THR A 170 39.05 -23.03 67.99
C THR A 170 40.21 -23.95 68.33
N VAL A 171 40.18 -24.60 69.50
CA VAL A 171 41.10 -25.69 69.81
C VAL A 171 40.79 -26.80 68.79
N LYS A 172 41.71 -27.01 67.86
CA LYS A 172 41.61 -28.08 66.86
C LYS A 172 41.67 -29.43 67.60
N THR A 173 40.52 -29.96 68.03
CA THR A 173 40.43 -31.40 68.25
C THR A 173 40.55 -32.06 66.89
N LYS A 174 41.53 -32.97 66.74
CA LYS A 174 41.68 -33.79 65.55
C LYS A 174 40.46 -34.72 65.45
N GLY A 175 39.40 -34.22 64.82
CA GLY A 175 38.22 -34.96 64.39
C GLY A 175 38.08 -34.83 62.87
N THR A 176 37.83 -35.95 62.22
CA THR A 176 37.90 -36.27 60.79
C THR A 176 37.32 -35.22 59.81
N PRO A 177 37.87 -35.12 58.58
CA PRO A 177 37.45 -34.13 57.59
C PRO A 177 36.04 -34.45 57.08
N LYS A 178 35.10 -33.53 57.27
CA LYS A 178 33.90 -33.47 56.44
C LYS A 178 34.18 -32.59 55.24
N GLN A 179 34.26 -33.21 54.06
CA GLN A 179 34.22 -32.53 52.78
C GLN A 179 32.96 -31.66 52.71
N LYS A 180 33.13 -30.38 52.40
CA LYS A 180 32.08 -29.55 51.82
C LYS A 180 32.65 -28.96 50.53
N GLN A 181 31.91 -29.22 49.47
CA GLN A 181 32.21 -28.89 48.08
C GLN A 181 32.33 -27.37 47.93
N ALA A 182 33.38 -26.93 47.23
CA ALA A 182 33.59 -25.58 46.76
C ALA A 182 33.61 -25.66 45.23
N GLU A 183 32.44 -25.58 44.62
CA GLU A 183 32.24 -25.39 43.19
C GLU A 183 30.91 -24.64 43.11
N ASN A 184 30.96 -23.32 42.88
CA ASN A 184 29.87 -22.47 42.37
C ASN A 184 30.21 -20.97 42.48
N ASP A 185 31.21 -20.57 43.29
CA ASP A 185 31.50 -19.14 43.49
C ASP A 185 32.39 -18.52 42.39
N GLU A 186 33.19 -19.32 41.67
CA GLU A 186 34.11 -18.80 40.64
C GLU A 186 33.41 -18.50 39.30
N ASP A 187 32.32 -19.21 38.98
CA ASP A 187 31.58 -19.01 37.71
C ASP A 187 30.74 -17.72 37.72
N ASP A 188 30.26 -17.29 38.90
CA ASP A 188 29.45 -16.08 39.06
C ASP A 188 30.28 -14.80 38.88
N GLU A 189 31.57 -14.80 39.23
CA GLU A 189 32.45 -13.64 39.04
C GLU A 189 32.87 -13.43 37.57
N MET A 190 32.97 -14.51 36.79
CA MET A 190 33.32 -14.43 35.35
C MET A 190 32.20 -13.83 34.49
N LEU A 191 30.94 -13.96 34.91
CA LEU A 191 29.79 -13.43 34.16
C LEU A 191 29.62 -11.90 34.29
N PHE A 192 30.17 -11.28 35.33
CA PHE A 192 30.04 -9.84 35.54
C PHE A 192 30.97 -9.01 34.64
N PHE A 193 32.04 -9.60 34.09
CA PHE A 193 33.09 -8.83 33.41
C PHE A 193 32.90 -8.68 31.89
N PHE A 194 31.93 -9.38 31.27
CA PHE A 194 31.77 -9.41 29.81
C PHE A 194 30.41 -8.90 29.29
N THR A 195 29.64 -8.13 30.08
CA THR A 195 28.40 -7.47 29.60
C THR A 195 28.55 -5.97 29.44
#